data_AF-A0A0D6R5R8-F1
#
_entry.id   AF-A0A0D6R5R8-F1
#
_cell.length_a   1.000
_cell.length_b   1.000
_cell.length_c   1.000
_cell.angle_alpha   90.00
_cell.angle_beta   90.00
_cell.angle_gamma   90.00
#
_symmetry.space_group_name_H-M   'P 1'
#
loop_
_entity.id
_entity.type
_entity.pdbx_description
1 polymer ?
#
loop_
_entity_poly.entity_id
_entity_poly.type
_entity_poly.pdbx_seq_one_letter_code
_entity_poly.pdbx_strand_id
1 'polypeptide(L)'
;MPKILPLSENGRYHEKAFRLRQQQRSCGSLFPAFCFGVGIFGVLFAVFALIRGRPVYVFKCGNTEDTLRSRHLGGATVKYLGWPGGLIQQTGGLEVDPGGEIRHKVLGIVGIQTGFGSSDRRKALRATWLPADPEGLIRLEQATGLAFRFVIGQTKDVQKMTELEKEIEQYKDFMLIDIEEEYHKLPYKTLAFFKAAYALFDADFYVKADDDIYLRPDRLATLLAKERPSPRTYIGCMKKGPVITDPKMKWYEPLGYLLGGEYFYHAYGPIYALSAEVVAGLAVARNDSFRMFSNEDVTIGSWMLAMNVNHEDNREICDSRCKPTSIAVWDIPKCSGLCNPAGRMRELHKIDMCSKSPTLPPDE
;
A
#
# COMPACT_ATOMS: atom_id res chain seq x y z
N MET A 1 -15.15 -31.62 53.18
CA MET A 1 -16.03 -30.73 53.95
C MET A 1 -16.26 -29.44 53.16
N PRO A 2 -17.48 -29.25 52.65
CA PRO A 2 -18.18 -27.99 52.87
C PRO A 2 -19.56 -28.27 53.48
N LYS A 3 -19.93 -27.52 54.52
CA LYS A 3 -21.21 -27.66 55.20
C LYS A 3 -22.31 -26.95 54.43
N ILE A 4 -23.46 -27.63 54.37
CA ILE A 4 -24.70 -27.28 53.70
C ILE A 4 -25.78 -27.01 54.78
N LEU A 5 -26.63 -26.00 54.52
CA LEU A 5 -28.01 -25.72 55.02
C LEU A 5 -28.23 -25.19 56.48
N PRO A 6 -29.41 -24.59 56.81
CA PRO A 6 -30.63 -24.33 56.00
C PRO A 6 -31.29 -22.93 56.13
N LEU A 7 -32.32 -22.76 55.28
CA LEU A 7 -33.41 -21.77 55.30
C LEU A 7 -34.33 -21.87 56.54
N SER A 8 -34.97 -20.75 56.91
CA SER A 8 -36.24 -20.72 57.64
C SER A 8 -37.08 -19.52 57.20
N GLU A 9 -38.26 -19.81 56.66
CA GLU A 9 -39.37 -18.87 56.45
C GLU A 9 -40.06 -18.50 57.77
N ASN A 10 -40.56 -17.27 57.89
CA ASN A 10 -41.99 -16.95 58.05
C ASN A 10 -42.23 -15.53 58.60
N GLY A 11 -43.14 -14.80 57.94
CA GLY A 11 -44.26 -14.20 58.67
C GLY A 11 -44.39 -12.67 58.74
N ARG A 12 -45.32 -12.17 57.91
CA ARG A 12 -46.41 -11.22 58.23
C ARG A 12 -46.15 -9.69 58.23
N TYR A 13 -46.67 -9.09 57.16
CA TYR A 13 -47.44 -7.83 57.04
C TYR A 13 -47.59 -6.93 58.28
N HIS A 14 -47.25 -5.64 58.11
CA HIS A 14 -48.12 -4.53 58.50
C HIS A 14 -47.83 -3.26 57.70
N GLU A 15 -48.84 -2.82 56.95
CA GLU A 15 -48.94 -1.55 56.25
C GLU A 15 -49.43 -0.46 57.23
N LYS A 16 -48.70 0.65 57.37
CA LYS A 16 -49.23 1.94 57.85
C LYS A 16 -48.49 3.11 57.19
N ALA A 17 -49.21 3.81 56.32
CA ALA A 17 -48.85 5.12 55.80
C ALA A 17 -48.90 6.19 56.90
N PHE A 18 -47.94 7.14 56.93
CA PHE A 18 -48.25 8.57 57.11
C PHE A 18 -47.04 9.51 56.92
N ARG A 19 -47.21 10.46 56.00
CA ARG A 19 -46.71 11.85 55.94
C ARG A 19 -45.23 12.15 56.22
N LEU A 20 -44.56 12.53 55.14
CA LEU A 20 -43.41 13.44 55.12
C LEU A 20 -43.75 14.77 55.82
N ARG A 21 -42.94 15.15 56.81
CA ARG A 21 -42.72 16.55 57.21
C ARG A 21 -41.29 16.93 56.90
N GLN A 22 -41.19 18.00 56.13
CA GLN A 22 -40.03 18.76 55.70
C GLN A 22 -39.16 19.16 56.91
N GLN A 23 -37.86 18.86 56.86
CA GLN A 23 -36.88 19.58 57.68
C GLN A 23 -35.73 20.04 56.79
N GLN A 24 -35.78 21.34 56.53
CA GLN A 24 -34.92 22.13 55.67
C GLN A 24 -33.55 22.28 56.36
N ARG A 25 -32.51 21.65 55.81
CA ARG A 25 -31.11 21.95 56.14
C ARG A 25 -30.46 22.58 54.92
N SER A 26 -30.09 23.85 55.09
CA SER A 26 -29.33 24.69 54.18
C SER A 26 -28.08 23.95 53.69
N CYS A 27 -28.01 23.66 52.39
CA CYS A 27 -26.82 23.18 51.72
C CYS A 27 -26.21 24.36 50.96
N GLY A 28 -24.99 24.74 51.34
CA GLY A 28 -24.28 25.89 50.78
C GLY A 28 -24.11 25.81 49.26
N SER A 29 -24.18 26.98 48.65
CA SER A 29 -24.23 27.31 47.23
C SER A 29 -22.98 26.94 46.39
N LEU A 30 -22.10 26.07 46.89
CA LEU A 30 -20.82 25.72 46.24
C LEU A 30 -20.88 24.47 45.35
N PHE A 31 -21.87 23.59 45.52
CA PHE A 31 -21.98 22.36 44.74
C PHE A 31 -22.51 22.57 43.29
N PRO A 32 -23.48 23.47 43.03
CA PRO A 32 -23.99 23.69 41.67
C PRO A 32 -22.96 24.36 40.75
N ALA A 33 -22.16 25.29 41.29
CA ALA A 33 -21.15 26.03 40.54
C ALA A 33 -19.99 25.13 40.06
N PHE A 34 -19.61 24.15 40.88
CA PHE A 34 -18.59 23.15 40.51
C PHE A 34 -19.09 22.25 39.37
N CYS A 35 -20.33 21.75 39.46
CA CYS A 35 -20.93 20.95 38.39
C CYS A 35 -21.12 21.74 37.09
N PHE A 36 -21.45 23.04 37.18
CA PHE A 36 -21.56 23.92 36.01
C PHE A 36 -20.19 24.17 35.37
N GLY A 37 -19.13 24.35 36.18
CA GLY A 37 -17.75 24.49 35.71
C GLY A 37 -17.25 23.25 34.97
N VAL A 38 -17.48 22.05 35.52
CA VAL A 38 -17.12 20.78 34.85
C VAL A 38 -17.91 20.60 33.54
N GLY A 39 -19.20 20.99 33.53
CA GLY A 39 -20.02 20.98 32.31
C GLY A 39 -19.49 21.91 31.22
N ILE A 40 -19.11 23.15 31.57
CA ILE A 40 -18.54 24.12 30.63
C ILE A 40 -17.19 23.62 30.10
N PHE A 41 -16.31 23.08 30.96
CA PHE A 41 -15.03 22.51 30.52
C PHE A 41 -15.23 21.30 29.60
N GLY A 42 -16.21 20.43 29.87
CA GLY A 42 -16.56 19.31 29.00
C GLY A 42 -17.07 19.76 27.63
N VAL A 43 -17.92 20.79 27.59
CA VAL A 43 -18.42 21.36 26.33
C VAL A 43 -17.31 22.07 25.56
N LEU A 44 -16.46 22.87 26.23
CA LEU A 44 -15.30 23.52 25.61
C LEU A 44 -14.29 22.51 25.09
N PHE A 45 -14.06 21.41 25.82
CA PHE A 45 -13.19 20.31 25.35
C PHE A 45 -13.81 19.58 24.15
N ALA A 46 -15.12 19.31 24.15
CA ALA A 46 -15.82 18.70 23.02
C ALA A 46 -15.78 19.61 21.78
N VAL A 47 -16.01 20.92 21.96
CA VAL A 47 -15.88 21.92 20.90
C VAL A 47 -14.44 22.00 20.40
N PHE A 48 -13.45 22.01 21.29
CA PHE A 48 -12.04 22.02 20.93
C PHE A 48 -11.60 20.71 20.22
N ALA A 49 -12.16 19.57 20.60
CA ALA A 49 -11.92 18.28 19.94
C ALA A 49 -12.60 18.20 18.56
N LEU A 50 -13.73 18.89 18.35
CA LEU A 50 -14.38 19.03 17.06
C LEU A 50 -13.68 20.07 16.16
N ILE A 51 -13.12 21.14 16.74
CA ILE A 51 -12.37 22.19 16.03
C ILE A 51 -10.95 21.73 15.68
N ARG A 52 -10.31 20.93 16.54
CA ARG A 52 -9.12 20.14 16.16
C ARG A 52 -9.58 19.03 15.23
N GLY A 53 -9.85 19.39 13.98
CA GLY A 53 -9.91 18.44 12.90
C GLY A 53 -8.71 17.50 13.06
N ARG A 54 -8.99 16.21 13.28
CA ARG A 54 -7.98 15.20 12.98
C ARG A 54 -7.49 15.51 11.57
N PRO A 55 -6.20 15.42 11.26
CA PRO A 55 -5.77 15.42 9.88
C PRO A 55 -6.43 14.21 9.21
N VAL A 56 -7.63 14.42 8.66
CA VAL A 56 -8.21 13.52 7.69
C VAL A 56 -7.33 13.74 6.49
N TYR A 57 -6.44 12.79 6.23
CA TYR A 57 -5.76 12.72 4.95
C TYR A 57 -6.85 12.42 3.92
N VAL A 58 -7.55 13.45 3.48
CA VAL A 58 -8.47 13.36 2.36
C VAL A 58 -7.59 13.06 1.17
N PHE A 59 -7.58 11.79 0.76
CA PHE A 59 -7.06 11.40 -0.54
C PHE A 59 -7.91 12.10 -1.59
N LYS A 60 -7.48 13.29 -2.01
CA LYS A 60 -7.93 13.84 -3.28
C LYS A 60 -7.21 13.01 -4.33
N CYS A 61 -7.96 12.30 -5.16
CA CYS A 61 -7.38 11.70 -6.35
C CYS A 61 -6.90 12.85 -7.24
N GLY A 62 -5.61 13.20 -7.13
CA GLY A 62 -5.00 14.23 -7.95
C GLY A 62 -4.74 13.76 -9.36
N ASN A 63 -4.10 14.62 -10.14
CA ASN A 63 -3.69 14.31 -11.50
C ASN A 63 -2.68 13.15 -11.46
N THR A 64 -2.96 12.07 -12.17
CA THR A 64 -2.01 10.97 -12.39
C THR A 64 -1.59 10.98 -13.85
N GLU A 65 -0.30 10.78 -14.11
CA GLU A 65 0.25 10.87 -15.48
C GLU A 65 1.17 9.68 -15.79
N ASP A 66 0.95 9.01 -16.93
CA ASP A 66 1.91 8.11 -17.56
C ASP A 66 2.71 8.88 -18.63
N THR A 67 3.95 9.25 -18.29
CA THR A 67 4.81 10.09 -19.14
C THR A 67 5.22 9.45 -20.47
N LEU A 68 5.16 8.11 -20.59
CA LEU A 68 5.43 7.42 -21.86
C LEU A 68 4.26 7.60 -22.84
N ARG A 69 3.04 7.65 -22.32
CA ARG A 69 1.80 7.64 -23.12
C ARG A 69 1.16 9.00 -23.32
N SER A 70 1.46 10.00 -22.47
CA SER A 70 1.06 11.40 -22.70
C SER A 70 1.42 11.89 -24.11
N ARG A 71 2.48 11.34 -24.72
CA ARG A 71 2.90 11.65 -26.10
C ARG A 71 2.02 11.05 -27.21
N HIS A 72 1.42 9.88 -26.98
CA HIS A 72 0.63 9.17 -28.00
C HIS A 72 -0.85 9.57 -28.00
N LEU A 73 -1.37 10.01 -26.85
CA LEU A 73 -2.77 10.40 -26.66
C LEU A 73 -3.00 11.92 -26.61
N GLY A 74 -2.02 12.75 -26.96
CA GLY A 74 -2.20 14.20 -27.06
C GLY A 74 -2.36 14.93 -25.72
N GLY A 75 -1.67 14.49 -24.65
CA GLY A 75 -1.64 15.21 -23.38
C GLY A 75 -2.86 15.02 -22.48
N ALA A 76 -3.52 13.87 -22.53
CA ALA A 76 -4.60 13.53 -21.60
C ALA A 76 -4.07 13.42 -20.16
N THR A 77 -4.21 14.49 -19.38
CA THR A 77 -4.11 14.44 -17.91
C THR A 77 -5.40 13.85 -17.36
N VAL A 78 -5.35 12.65 -16.79
CA VAL A 78 -6.54 12.06 -16.15
C VAL A 78 -6.81 12.80 -14.84
N LYS A 79 -7.85 13.64 -14.85
CA LYS A 79 -8.37 14.37 -13.69
C LYS A 79 -9.47 13.57 -13.03
N TYR A 80 -9.20 12.97 -11.87
CA TYR A 80 -10.22 12.30 -11.07
C TYR A 80 -11.07 13.32 -10.30
N LEU A 81 -12.20 13.73 -10.87
CA LEU A 81 -13.27 14.38 -10.12
C LEU A 81 -14.04 13.30 -9.34
N GLY A 82 -14.11 13.47 -8.02
CA GLY A 82 -14.56 12.45 -7.06
C GLY A 82 -15.83 11.71 -7.49
N TRP A 83 -15.72 10.39 -7.59
CA TRP A 83 -16.83 9.48 -7.87
C TRP A 83 -17.75 9.32 -6.65
N PRO A 84 -19.03 9.74 -6.72
CA PRO A 84 -20.05 9.32 -5.76
C PRO A 84 -20.61 7.96 -6.22
N GLY A 85 -20.69 7.01 -5.29
CA GLY A 85 -21.11 5.63 -5.58
C GLY A 85 -22.45 5.51 -6.33
N GLY A 86 -22.49 4.51 -7.23
CA GLY A 86 -23.70 3.99 -7.85
C GLY A 86 -23.58 2.48 -8.03
N LEU A 87 -24.64 1.74 -7.64
CA LEU A 87 -24.79 0.30 -7.83
C LEU A 87 -24.61 -0.07 -9.32
N ILE A 88 -23.84 -1.13 -9.60
CA ILE A 88 -23.84 -1.78 -10.93
C ILE A 88 -24.83 -2.94 -10.89
N GLN A 89 -25.89 -2.83 -11.68
CA GLN A 89 -26.82 -3.93 -11.99
C GLN A 89 -26.26 -4.71 -13.19
N GLN A 90 -26.12 -6.02 -13.03
CA GLN A 90 -25.62 -6.92 -14.06
C GLN A 90 -26.56 -6.99 -15.27
N THR A 91 -26.02 -6.67 -16.45
CA THR A 91 -26.40 -7.26 -17.74
C THR A 91 -25.14 -7.34 -18.60
N GLY A 92 -24.90 -8.50 -19.21
CA GLY A 92 -23.64 -8.82 -19.89
C GLY A 92 -23.30 -8.00 -21.14
N GLY A 93 -22.01 -8.02 -21.48
CA GLY A 93 -21.43 -7.52 -22.72
C GLY A 93 -20.82 -6.12 -22.59
N LEU A 94 -19.47 -6.10 -22.50
CA LEU A 94 -18.59 -4.91 -22.56
C LEU A 94 -18.82 -3.89 -21.43
N GLU A 95 -18.00 -3.99 -20.38
CA GLU A 95 -17.86 -2.95 -19.36
C GLU A 95 -17.24 -1.69 -20.01
N VAL A 96 -18.10 -0.75 -20.41
CA VAL A 96 -17.70 0.61 -20.76
C VAL A 96 -17.83 1.45 -19.49
N ASP A 97 -16.69 1.81 -18.90
CA ASP A 97 -16.61 2.78 -17.81
C ASP A 97 -17.19 4.14 -18.29
N PRO A 98 -17.94 4.90 -17.47
CA PRO A 98 -18.51 6.18 -17.86
C PRO A 98 -17.41 7.25 -17.87
N GLY A 99 -16.54 7.17 -18.88
CA GLY A 99 -15.34 7.98 -19.05
C GLY A 99 -14.62 7.78 -20.38
N GLY A 100 -14.98 6.79 -21.21
CA GLY A 100 -14.59 6.73 -22.62
C GLY A 100 -13.10 6.56 -22.96
N GLU A 101 -12.20 6.45 -21.98
CA GLU A 101 -10.79 6.16 -22.21
C GLU A 101 -10.53 4.64 -22.15
N ILE A 102 -10.03 4.08 -23.26
CA ILE A 102 -9.61 2.68 -23.32
C ILE A 102 -8.33 2.53 -22.48
N ARG A 103 -8.46 1.91 -21.30
CA ARG A 103 -7.30 1.53 -20.47
C ARG A 103 -6.36 0.64 -21.27
N HIS A 104 -5.05 0.87 -21.16
CA HIS A 104 -4.09 0.12 -21.96
C HIS A 104 -3.90 -1.30 -21.43
N LYS A 105 -4.07 -2.28 -22.31
CA LYS A 105 -4.03 -3.71 -21.96
C LYS A 105 -2.61 -4.28 -21.89
N VAL A 106 -2.25 -4.88 -20.76
CA VAL A 106 -0.96 -5.55 -20.50
C VAL A 106 -1.16 -6.79 -19.61
N LEU A 107 -0.18 -7.70 -19.58
CA LEU A 107 -0.16 -8.78 -18.57
C LEU A 107 0.02 -8.20 -17.16
N GLY A 108 0.88 -7.19 -17.02
CA GLY A 108 1.07 -6.53 -15.75
C GLY A 108 1.71 -5.15 -15.85
N ILE A 109 1.55 -4.34 -14.80
CA ILE A 109 2.25 -3.06 -14.64
C ILE A 109 3.15 -3.11 -13.41
N VAL A 110 4.45 -2.90 -13.62
CA VAL A 110 5.47 -2.82 -12.57
C VAL A 110 5.72 -1.36 -12.22
N GLY A 111 5.22 -0.96 -11.04
CA GLY A 111 5.51 0.33 -10.43
C GLY A 111 6.76 0.26 -9.58
N ILE A 112 7.85 0.82 -10.10
CA ILE A 112 9.15 0.92 -9.42
C ILE A 112 9.11 2.13 -8.49
N GLN A 113 8.88 1.90 -7.19
CA GLN A 113 8.80 2.92 -6.17
C GLN A 113 10.16 3.58 -5.98
N THR A 114 10.25 4.87 -6.30
CA THR A 114 11.50 5.65 -6.24
C THR A 114 11.28 7.01 -5.59
N GLY A 115 12.34 7.69 -5.15
CA GLY A 115 12.26 9.02 -4.55
C GLY A 115 13.29 9.98 -5.10
N PHE A 116 13.23 11.25 -4.67
CA PHE A 116 14.19 12.28 -5.10
C PHE A 116 15.64 11.97 -4.72
N GLY A 117 15.86 11.19 -3.66
CA GLY A 117 17.19 10.73 -3.23
C GLY A 117 17.77 9.55 -4.03
N SER A 118 17.05 9.01 -5.02
CA SER A 118 17.39 7.76 -5.71
C SER A 118 17.83 7.94 -7.17
N SER A 119 18.29 9.12 -7.59
CA SER A 119 18.68 9.38 -8.99
C SER A 119 19.79 8.43 -9.48
N ASP A 120 20.74 8.08 -8.62
CA ASP A 120 21.80 7.12 -8.90
C ASP A 120 21.27 5.69 -9.13
N ARG A 121 20.28 5.28 -8.33
CA ARG A 121 19.58 4.00 -8.48
C ARG A 121 18.81 3.93 -9.79
N ARG A 122 18.04 4.97 -10.14
CA ARG A 122 17.35 5.06 -11.44
C ARG A 122 18.32 4.97 -12.60
N LYS A 123 19.46 5.65 -12.53
CA LYS A 123 20.54 5.53 -13.53
C LYS A 123 21.14 4.12 -13.60
N ALA A 124 21.25 3.41 -12.49
CA ALA A 124 21.74 2.03 -12.47
C ALA A 124 20.72 1.05 -13.06
N LEU A 125 19.44 1.21 -12.73
CA LEU A 125 18.33 0.47 -13.33
C LEU A 125 18.29 0.64 -14.85
N ARG A 126 18.36 1.90 -15.32
CA ARG A 126 18.43 2.26 -16.74
C ARG A 126 19.64 1.71 -17.49
N ALA A 127 20.73 1.47 -16.78
CA ALA A 127 21.96 0.91 -17.32
C ALA A 127 22.02 -0.62 -17.21
N THR A 128 20.95 -1.26 -16.75
CA THR A 128 20.89 -2.71 -16.53
C THR A 128 19.60 -3.31 -17.10
N TRP A 129 18.61 -3.62 -16.26
CA TRP A 129 17.44 -4.41 -16.67
C TRP A 129 16.26 -3.56 -17.18
N LEU A 130 16.29 -2.24 -17.01
CA LEU A 130 15.29 -1.31 -17.55
C LEU A 130 15.95 -0.50 -18.68
N PRO A 131 15.47 -0.54 -19.93
CA PRO A 131 16.03 0.28 -20.99
C PRO A 131 15.87 1.79 -20.70
N ALA A 132 16.88 2.57 -21.08
CA ALA A 132 16.87 4.02 -20.87
C ALA A 132 16.10 4.77 -21.97
N ASP A 133 16.11 4.27 -23.21
CA ASP A 133 15.41 4.91 -24.32
C ASP A 133 13.92 4.49 -24.37
N PRO A 134 12.99 5.41 -24.69
CA PRO A 134 11.56 5.10 -24.80
C PRO A 134 11.26 3.93 -25.75
N GLU A 135 11.95 3.84 -26.88
CA GLU A 135 11.77 2.75 -27.84
C GLU A 135 12.23 1.40 -27.27
N GLY A 136 13.34 1.37 -26.55
CA GLY A 136 13.83 0.21 -25.81
C GLY A 136 12.87 -0.24 -24.73
N LEU A 137 12.30 0.71 -23.99
CA LEU A 137 11.29 0.43 -23.00
C LEU A 137 10.06 -0.21 -23.64
N ILE A 138 9.53 0.36 -24.73
CA ILE A 138 8.40 -0.21 -25.49
C ILE A 138 8.72 -1.62 -25.99
N ARG A 139 9.93 -1.87 -26.51
CA ARG A 139 10.35 -3.22 -26.92
C ARG A 139 10.33 -4.21 -25.76
N LEU A 140 10.78 -3.79 -24.56
CA LEU A 140 10.70 -4.62 -23.36
C LEU A 140 9.24 -4.91 -22.97
N GLU A 141 8.35 -3.90 -23.03
CA GLU A 141 6.94 -4.08 -22.72
C GLU A 141 6.26 -5.06 -23.68
N GLN A 142 6.55 -4.95 -24.98
CA GLN A 142 6.03 -5.85 -26.01
C GLN A 142 6.56 -7.28 -25.84
N ALA A 143 7.84 -7.44 -25.48
CA ALA A 143 8.46 -8.76 -25.34
C ALA A 143 8.00 -9.52 -24.09
N THR A 144 7.65 -8.80 -23.02
CA THR A 144 7.29 -9.41 -21.72
C THR A 144 5.79 -9.34 -21.43
N GLY A 145 5.05 -8.49 -22.13
CA GLY A 145 3.68 -8.11 -21.76
C GLY A 145 3.60 -7.24 -20.50
N LEU A 146 4.75 -6.81 -19.93
CA LEU A 146 4.80 -6.03 -18.70
C LEU A 146 5.13 -4.57 -18.99
N ALA A 147 4.32 -3.65 -18.48
CA ALA A 147 4.68 -2.24 -18.46
C ALA A 147 5.56 -1.91 -17.26
N PHE A 148 6.46 -0.93 -17.39
CA PHE A 148 7.38 -0.52 -16.31
C PHE A 148 7.38 0.99 -16.14
N ARG A 149 7.13 1.48 -14.92
CA ARG A 149 7.18 2.92 -14.61
C ARG A 149 7.88 3.18 -13.29
N PHE A 150 8.72 4.21 -13.26
CA PHE A 150 9.16 4.83 -12.02
C PHE A 150 7.98 5.57 -11.38
N VAL A 151 7.59 5.17 -10.19
CA VAL A 151 6.49 5.80 -9.44
C VAL A 151 7.06 6.80 -8.47
N ILE A 152 6.74 8.07 -8.69
CA ILE A 152 7.21 9.18 -7.86
C ILE A 152 6.10 10.20 -7.61
N GLY A 153 6.08 10.70 -6.38
CA GLY A 153 5.27 11.83 -5.97
C GLY A 153 5.94 13.17 -6.23
N GLN A 154 5.58 14.15 -5.42
CA GLN A 154 6.05 15.54 -5.52
C GLN A 154 6.84 15.94 -4.26
N THR A 155 7.57 17.04 -4.37
CA THR A 155 8.23 17.68 -3.22
C THR A 155 8.06 19.20 -3.31
N LYS A 156 8.13 19.88 -2.16
CA LYS A 156 8.12 21.34 -2.10
C LYS A 156 9.45 21.97 -2.53
N ASP A 157 10.50 21.15 -2.67
CA ASP A 157 11.81 21.58 -3.12
C ASP A 157 11.81 21.80 -4.64
N VAL A 158 11.82 23.08 -5.03
CA VAL A 158 11.74 23.50 -6.43
C VAL A 158 12.93 22.98 -7.26
N GLN A 159 14.13 22.91 -6.69
CA GLN A 159 15.30 22.42 -7.43
C GLN A 159 15.15 20.94 -7.77
N LYS A 160 14.71 20.14 -6.79
CA LYS A 160 14.45 18.71 -6.99
C LYS A 160 13.34 18.46 -8.01
N MET A 161 12.28 19.28 -8.00
CA MET A 161 11.22 19.20 -9.01
C MET A 161 11.75 19.54 -10.41
N THR A 162 12.54 20.61 -10.56
CA THR A 162 13.14 20.97 -11.86
C THR A 162 14.11 19.91 -12.38
N GLU A 163 14.88 19.26 -11.50
CA GLU A 163 15.74 18.13 -11.89
C GLU A 163 14.92 16.92 -12.35
N LEU A 164 13.82 16.63 -11.64
CA LEU A 164 12.89 15.57 -12.01
C LEU A 164 12.22 15.85 -13.36
N GLU A 165 11.77 17.08 -13.63
CA GLU A 165 11.16 17.47 -14.91
C GLU A 165 12.11 17.24 -16.09
N LYS A 166 13.40 17.57 -15.92
CA LYS A 166 14.43 17.27 -16.93
C LYS A 166 14.59 15.77 -17.16
N GLU A 167 14.56 14.99 -16.09
CA GLU A 167 14.66 13.53 -16.16
C GLU A 167 13.43 12.92 -16.85
N ILE A 168 12.23 13.40 -16.52
CA ILE A 168 10.97 13.01 -17.18
C ILE A 168 11.05 13.32 -18.67
N GLU A 169 11.49 14.52 -19.04
CA GLU A 169 11.60 14.91 -20.45
C GLU A 169 12.61 14.03 -21.21
N GLN A 170 13.68 13.61 -20.54
CA GLN A 170 14.70 12.79 -21.16
C GLN A 170 14.26 11.32 -21.37
N TYR A 171 13.65 10.70 -20.36
CA TYR A 171 13.47 9.24 -20.33
C TYR A 171 12.03 8.77 -20.51
N LYS A 172 11.03 9.61 -20.19
CA LYS A 172 9.60 9.31 -20.37
C LYS A 172 9.14 7.99 -19.75
N ASP A 173 9.72 7.62 -18.61
CA ASP A 173 9.52 6.33 -17.95
C ASP A 173 8.90 6.45 -16.55
N PHE A 174 8.23 7.57 -16.27
CA PHE A 174 7.60 7.86 -14.97
C PHE A 174 6.08 7.71 -14.99
N MET A 175 5.55 7.29 -13.84
CA MET A 175 4.18 7.48 -13.41
C MET A 175 4.18 8.51 -12.27
N LEU A 176 3.59 9.68 -12.53
CA LEU A 176 3.49 10.75 -11.55
C LEU A 176 2.20 10.58 -10.75
N ILE A 177 2.31 10.65 -9.43
CA ILE A 177 1.19 10.52 -8.49
C ILE A 177 1.11 11.73 -7.58
N ASP A 178 -0.10 12.12 -7.20
CA ASP A 178 -0.33 13.30 -6.36
C ASP A 178 -0.17 12.98 -4.86
N ILE A 179 1.08 12.80 -4.44
CA ILE A 179 1.45 12.62 -3.04
C ILE A 179 2.78 13.31 -2.74
N GLU A 180 2.89 13.93 -1.57
CA GLU A 180 4.18 14.46 -1.10
C GLU A 180 5.10 13.32 -0.65
N GLU A 181 6.30 13.25 -1.22
CA GLU A 181 7.29 12.21 -0.96
C GLU A 181 7.89 12.30 0.44
N GLU A 182 7.55 11.34 1.30
CA GLU A 182 8.14 11.16 2.62
C GLU A 182 8.18 9.67 2.98
N TYR A 183 9.23 9.22 3.69
CA TYR A 183 9.39 7.79 4.01
C TYR A 183 8.22 7.22 4.82
N HIS A 184 7.68 7.97 5.78
CA HIS A 184 6.54 7.50 6.57
C HIS A 184 5.21 7.50 5.80
N LYS A 185 5.18 8.06 4.57
CA LYS A 185 4.03 8.06 3.67
C LYS A 185 4.06 6.92 2.65
N LEU A 186 5.04 6.02 2.70
CA LEU A 186 5.13 4.87 1.78
C LEU A 186 3.85 4.02 1.66
N PRO A 187 3.10 3.71 2.75
CA PRO A 187 1.82 3.00 2.62
C PRO A 187 0.80 3.77 1.76
N TYR A 188 0.73 5.09 1.96
CA TYR A 188 -0.17 5.96 1.19
C TYR A 188 0.27 6.08 -0.26
N LYS A 189 1.58 6.19 -0.51
CA LYS A 189 2.16 6.21 -1.86
C LYS A 189 1.81 4.94 -2.63
N THR A 190 1.92 3.79 -1.96
CA THR A 190 1.61 2.48 -2.54
C THR A 190 0.13 2.34 -2.87
N LEU A 191 -0.76 2.81 -2.00
CA LEU A 191 -2.19 2.90 -2.32
C LEU A 191 -2.45 3.85 -3.50
N ALA A 192 -1.77 5.00 -3.55
CA ALA A 192 -1.86 5.95 -4.66
C ALA A 192 -1.47 5.29 -5.98
N PHE A 193 -0.36 4.54 -5.96
CA PHE A 193 0.15 3.77 -7.09
C PHE A 193 -0.90 2.78 -7.57
N PHE A 194 -1.44 1.92 -6.70
CA PHE A 194 -2.43 0.93 -7.12
C PHE A 194 -3.68 1.57 -7.71
N LYS A 195 -4.15 2.68 -7.11
CA LYS A 195 -5.26 3.47 -7.65
C LYS A 195 -4.95 4.04 -9.03
N ALA A 196 -3.80 4.68 -9.19
CA ALA A 196 -3.37 5.29 -10.46
C ALA A 196 -3.10 4.23 -11.56
N ALA A 197 -2.50 3.11 -11.19
CA ALA A 197 -2.22 2.04 -12.13
C ALA A 197 -3.50 1.37 -12.61
N TYR A 198 -4.46 1.08 -11.71
CA TYR A 198 -5.77 0.51 -12.08
C TYR A 198 -6.56 1.41 -13.03
N ALA A 199 -6.43 2.71 -12.80
CA ALA A 199 -6.98 3.76 -13.62
C ALA A 199 -6.40 3.77 -15.06
N LEU A 200 -5.09 3.65 -15.19
CA LEU A 200 -4.37 3.84 -16.46
C LEU A 200 -4.18 2.54 -17.27
N PHE A 201 -4.20 1.38 -16.61
CA PHE A 201 -3.86 0.09 -17.19
C PHE A 201 -4.97 -0.93 -16.94
N ASP A 202 -5.32 -1.68 -17.98
CA ASP A 202 -6.10 -2.92 -17.91
C ASP A 202 -5.11 -4.08 -17.81
N ALA A 203 -4.82 -4.54 -16.60
CA ALA A 203 -3.75 -5.49 -16.33
C ALA A 203 -4.21 -6.67 -15.48
N ASP A 204 -3.70 -7.88 -15.76
CA ASP A 204 -4.00 -9.06 -14.93
C ASP A 204 -3.33 -8.95 -13.56
N PHE A 205 -2.15 -8.31 -13.51
CA PHE A 205 -1.39 -8.08 -12.28
C PHE A 205 -0.83 -6.65 -12.16
N TYR A 206 -0.85 -6.12 -10.94
CA TYR A 206 -0.24 -4.86 -10.56
C TYR A 206 0.89 -5.15 -9.59
N VAL A 207 2.11 -4.78 -9.96
CA VAL A 207 3.33 -5.16 -9.26
C VAL A 207 3.95 -3.92 -8.64
N LYS A 208 4.17 -3.96 -7.33
CA LYS A 208 5.02 -2.98 -6.65
C LYS A 208 6.44 -3.53 -6.62
N ALA A 209 7.43 -2.73 -6.98
CA ALA A 209 8.85 -3.06 -6.84
C ALA A 209 9.63 -1.88 -6.27
N ASP A 210 10.66 -2.11 -5.46
CA ASP A 210 11.56 -1.06 -4.97
C ASP A 210 12.66 -0.75 -5.99
N ASP A 211 13.19 0.47 -5.95
CA ASP A 211 14.28 0.90 -6.83
C ASP A 211 15.68 0.37 -6.42
N ASP A 212 15.76 -0.50 -5.42
CA ASP A 212 16.99 -1.13 -4.94
C ASP A 212 17.00 -2.65 -5.05
N ILE A 213 16.31 -3.21 -6.04
CA ILE A 213 16.38 -4.65 -6.41
C ILE A 213 16.99 -4.86 -7.80
N TYR A 214 17.48 -6.07 -8.06
CA TYR A 214 17.75 -6.52 -9.42
C TYR A 214 16.61 -7.42 -9.88
N LEU A 215 15.91 -7.05 -10.96
CA LEU A 215 14.76 -7.77 -11.49
C LEU A 215 15.09 -8.42 -12.83
N ARG A 216 14.52 -9.60 -13.10
CA ARG A 216 14.54 -10.27 -14.40
C ARG A 216 13.13 -10.23 -15.01
N PRO A 217 12.83 -9.24 -15.88
CA PRO A 217 11.50 -9.01 -16.43
C PRO A 217 10.83 -10.23 -17.08
N ASP A 218 11.61 -11.04 -17.81
CA ASP A 218 11.16 -12.25 -18.49
C ASP A 218 10.68 -13.33 -17.51
N ARG A 219 11.41 -13.49 -16.39
CA ARG A 219 11.05 -14.47 -15.34
C ARG A 219 9.83 -14.00 -14.55
N LEU A 220 9.72 -12.69 -14.29
CA LEU A 220 8.51 -12.12 -13.72
C LEU A 220 7.30 -12.34 -14.63
N ALA A 221 7.43 -12.07 -15.93
CA ALA A 221 6.36 -12.28 -16.90
C ALA A 221 5.90 -13.75 -16.91
N THR A 222 6.84 -14.70 -16.90
CA THR A 222 6.54 -16.13 -16.84
C THR A 222 5.76 -16.49 -15.57
N LEU A 223 6.14 -15.94 -14.42
CA LEU A 223 5.42 -16.17 -13.16
C LEU A 223 3.99 -15.61 -13.19
N LEU A 224 3.81 -14.41 -13.76
CA LEU A 224 2.50 -13.75 -13.81
C LEU A 224 1.56 -14.42 -14.82
N ALA A 225 2.09 -14.94 -15.93
CA ALA A 225 1.32 -15.67 -16.94
C ALA A 225 0.83 -17.06 -16.48
N LYS A 226 1.36 -17.58 -15.36
CA LYS A 226 0.94 -18.86 -14.80
C LYS A 226 -0.55 -18.85 -14.41
N GLU A 227 -1.30 -19.84 -14.89
CA GLU A 227 -2.70 -20.03 -14.48
C GLU A 227 -2.82 -20.32 -12.98
N ARG A 228 -3.85 -19.73 -12.36
CA ARG A 228 -4.13 -19.85 -10.93
C ARG A 228 -5.60 -20.14 -10.71
N PRO A 229 -5.94 -20.96 -9.71
CA PRO A 229 -7.33 -21.28 -9.41
C PRO A 229 -8.09 -20.10 -8.77
N SER A 230 -7.37 -19.22 -8.06
CA SER A 230 -7.97 -18.05 -7.41
C SER A 230 -7.76 -16.79 -8.26
N PRO A 231 -8.83 -16.04 -8.57
CA PRO A 231 -8.70 -14.74 -9.24
C PRO A 231 -8.16 -13.65 -8.30
N ARG A 232 -8.20 -13.88 -6.97
CA ARG A 232 -7.57 -13.02 -5.95
C ARG A 232 -6.27 -13.63 -5.48
N THR A 233 -5.16 -13.11 -5.99
CA THR A 233 -3.82 -13.61 -5.66
C THR A 233 -2.91 -12.47 -5.22
N TYR A 234 -2.19 -12.73 -4.13
CA TYR A 234 -1.07 -11.94 -3.62
C TYR A 234 0.19 -12.78 -3.71
N ILE A 235 1.10 -12.41 -4.61
CA ILE A 235 2.34 -13.15 -4.90
C ILE A 235 3.52 -12.38 -4.34
N GLY A 236 4.40 -13.06 -3.63
CA GLY A 236 5.66 -12.49 -3.18
C GLY A 236 6.48 -13.50 -2.39
N CYS A 237 7.61 -13.05 -1.85
CA CYS A 237 8.37 -13.86 -0.91
C CYS A 237 7.76 -13.67 0.48
N MET A 238 7.04 -14.67 0.96
CA MET A 238 6.21 -14.54 2.16
C MET A 238 7.05 -14.76 3.42
N LYS A 239 6.70 -14.02 4.48
CA LYS A 239 7.40 -14.02 5.77
C LYS A 239 6.44 -13.94 6.95
N LYS A 240 6.99 -14.30 8.11
CA LYS A 240 6.52 -13.90 9.44
C LYS A 240 7.70 -13.36 10.22
N GLY A 241 7.43 -12.66 11.31
CA GLY A 241 8.47 -12.15 12.19
C GLY A 241 7.91 -11.33 13.34
N PRO A 242 8.73 -11.01 14.33
CA PRO A 242 8.27 -10.25 15.49
C PRO A 242 7.80 -8.86 15.10
N VAL A 243 6.73 -8.38 15.73
CA VAL A 243 6.33 -6.98 15.63
C VAL A 243 7.38 -6.12 16.32
N ILE A 244 7.93 -5.14 15.60
CA ILE A 244 8.99 -4.29 16.15
C ILE A 244 8.36 -3.19 17.00
N THR A 245 8.42 -3.34 18.32
CA THR A 245 7.78 -2.42 19.29
C THR A 245 8.77 -1.49 19.99
N ASP A 246 10.07 -1.59 19.72
CA ASP A 246 11.09 -0.67 20.24
C ASP A 246 11.14 0.61 19.36
N PRO A 247 10.84 1.80 19.90
CA PRO A 247 10.90 3.08 19.18
C PRO A 247 12.26 3.45 18.60
N LYS A 248 13.35 2.81 19.06
CA LYS A 248 14.71 3.05 18.56
C LYS A 248 15.03 2.27 17.30
N MET A 249 14.20 1.30 16.94
CA MET A 249 14.41 0.44 15.78
C MET A 249 13.82 1.07 14.52
N LYS A 250 14.51 0.92 13.38
CA LYS A 250 14.12 1.49 12.08
C LYS A 250 12.67 1.22 11.68
N TRP A 251 12.18 0.03 11.98
CA TRP A 251 10.85 -0.46 11.58
C TRP A 251 9.84 -0.48 12.73
N TYR A 252 10.06 0.36 13.75
CA TYR A 252 9.14 0.53 14.87
C TYR A 252 7.70 0.72 14.38
N GLU A 253 6.79 -0.10 14.93
CA GLU A 253 5.37 -0.03 14.67
C GLU A 253 4.63 0.50 15.93
N PRO A 254 4.21 1.78 15.93
CA PRO A 254 3.52 2.38 17.08
C PRO A 254 2.16 1.73 17.36
N LEU A 255 1.54 1.12 16.35
CA LEU A 255 0.29 0.37 16.50
C LEU A 255 0.52 -1.13 16.71
N GLY A 256 1.73 -1.52 17.16
CA GLY A 256 2.09 -2.93 17.32
C GLY A 256 1.15 -3.70 18.26
N TYR A 257 0.54 -3.02 19.24
CA TYR A 257 -0.46 -3.62 20.13
C TYR A 257 -1.72 -4.13 19.41
N LEU A 258 -2.03 -3.62 18.21
CA LEU A 258 -3.12 -4.13 17.37
C LEU A 258 -2.72 -5.36 16.56
N LEU A 259 -1.43 -5.54 16.32
CA LEU A 259 -0.87 -6.62 15.51
C LEU A 259 -0.50 -7.85 16.35
N GLY A 260 -0.22 -7.65 17.64
CA GLY A 260 0.21 -8.69 18.56
C GLY A 260 1.74 -8.84 18.58
N GLY A 261 2.23 -10.01 18.98
CA GLY A 261 3.68 -10.27 19.11
C GLY A 261 4.39 -10.61 17.81
N GLU A 262 3.65 -11.10 16.80
CA GLU A 262 4.18 -11.54 15.51
C GLU A 262 3.33 -10.94 14.39
N TYR A 263 3.98 -10.43 13.34
CA TYR A 263 3.28 -10.06 12.12
C TYR A 263 2.65 -11.30 11.48
N PHE A 264 1.46 -11.12 10.94
CA PHE A 264 0.80 -12.12 10.11
C PHE A 264 1.63 -12.47 8.87
N TYR A 265 1.24 -13.54 8.16
CA TYR A 265 1.95 -13.97 6.95
C TYR A 265 1.74 -12.96 5.80
N HIS A 266 2.82 -12.34 5.32
CA HIS A 266 2.77 -11.32 4.26
C HIS A 266 4.07 -11.31 3.43
N ALA A 267 4.06 -10.69 2.24
CA ALA A 267 5.27 -10.59 1.42
C ALA A 267 6.27 -9.58 2.01
N TYR A 268 7.55 -9.79 1.71
CA TYR A 268 8.57 -8.74 1.88
C TYR A 268 8.28 -7.53 0.98
N GLY A 269 8.57 -6.33 1.48
CA GLY A 269 8.39 -5.08 0.75
C GLY A 269 9.06 -4.94 -0.63
N PRO A 270 10.26 -5.47 -0.93
CA PRO A 270 10.97 -5.12 -2.16
C PRO A 270 10.23 -5.41 -3.46
N ILE A 271 9.38 -6.43 -3.53
CA ILE A 271 8.44 -6.61 -4.64
C ILE A 271 7.36 -7.63 -4.27
N TYR A 272 6.16 -7.36 -4.77
CA TYR A 272 5.03 -8.27 -4.74
C TYR A 272 4.04 -7.91 -5.85
N ALA A 273 3.21 -8.87 -6.23
CA ALA A 273 2.18 -8.72 -7.25
C ALA A 273 0.79 -8.94 -6.66
N LEU A 274 -0.15 -8.07 -7.04
CA LEU A 274 -1.56 -8.17 -6.71
C LEU A 274 -2.35 -8.38 -8.01
N SER A 275 -3.24 -9.37 -8.02
CA SER A 275 -4.14 -9.61 -9.15
C SER A 275 -5.12 -8.45 -9.37
N ALA A 276 -5.64 -8.32 -10.59
CA ALA A 276 -6.61 -7.29 -10.98
C ALA A 276 -7.79 -7.15 -10.02
N GLU A 277 -8.41 -8.25 -9.60
CA GLU A 277 -9.59 -8.24 -8.71
C GLU A 277 -9.26 -7.64 -7.32
N VAL A 278 -8.04 -7.88 -6.82
CA VAL A 278 -7.58 -7.31 -5.55
C VAL A 278 -7.38 -5.81 -5.68
N VAL A 279 -6.71 -5.38 -6.75
CA VAL A 279 -6.42 -3.96 -6.99
C VAL A 279 -7.70 -3.18 -7.29
N ALA A 280 -8.65 -3.77 -8.01
CA ALA A 280 -9.99 -3.21 -8.20
C ALA A 280 -10.67 -2.92 -6.86
N GLY A 281 -10.63 -3.89 -5.93
CA GLY A 281 -11.14 -3.73 -4.56
C GLY A 281 -10.47 -2.60 -3.79
N LEU A 282 -9.15 -2.45 -3.90
CA LEU A 282 -8.41 -1.34 -3.31
C LEU A 282 -8.75 0.01 -3.96
N ALA A 283 -8.99 0.01 -5.27
CA ALA A 283 -9.28 1.23 -6.02
C ALA A 283 -10.62 1.86 -5.62
N VAL A 284 -11.65 1.02 -5.45
CA VAL A 284 -13.00 1.46 -5.05
C VAL A 284 -13.17 1.63 -3.54
N ALA A 285 -12.21 1.16 -2.74
CA ALA A 285 -12.24 1.32 -1.29
C ALA A 285 -12.28 2.80 -0.91
N ARG A 286 -13.20 3.14 0.00
CA ARG A 286 -13.28 4.49 0.58
C ARG A 286 -12.01 4.76 1.38
N ASN A 287 -11.68 6.04 1.51
CA ASN A 287 -10.65 6.45 2.45
C ASN A 287 -11.00 5.92 3.84
N ASP A 288 -9.99 5.45 4.57
CA ASP A 288 -10.10 4.85 5.91
C ASP A 288 -10.85 3.50 5.99
N SER A 289 -11.20 2.87 4.87
CA SER A 289 -11.75 1.49 4.87
C SER A 289 -10.77 0.45 5.39
N PHE A 290 -9.46 0.70 5.23
CA PHE A 290 -8.43 -0.19 5.71
C PHE A 290 -7.43 0.53 6.62
N ARG A 291 -6.89 -0.22 7.59
CA ARG A 291 -5.93 0.32 8.55
C ARG A 291 -4.56 0.55 7.89
N MET A 292 -4.02 1.74 8.05
CA MET A 292 -2.63 2.04 7.73
C MET A 292 -1.72 1.72 8.92
N PHE A 293 -0.57 1.12 8.65
CA PHE A 293 0.52 0.88 9.59
C PHE A 293 1.77 1.68 9.17
N SER A 294 2.82 1.73 10.00
CA SER A 294 4.03 2.48 9.67
C SER A 294 4.84 1.83 8.55
N ASN A 295 4.81 0.50 8.46
CA ASN A 295 5.50 -0.26 7.43
C ASN A 295 4.54 -0.55 6.26
N GLU A 296 4.99 -0.29 5.03
CA GLU A 296 4.20 -0.45 3.81
C GLU A 296 3.80 -1.91 3.57
N ASP A 297 4.76 -2.82 3.65
CA ASP A 297 4.54 -4.26 3.41
C ASP A 297 3.59 -4.88 4.44
N VAL A 298 3.70 -4.46 5.70
CA VAL A 298 2.74 -4.80 6.77
C VAL A 298 1.36 -4.22 6.44
N THR A 299 1.28 -2.97 5.98
CA THR A 299 -0.01 -2.37 5.60
C THR A 299 -0.71 -3.19 4.53
N ILE A 300 -0.03 -3.48 3.42
CA ILE A 300 -0.59 -4.27 2.32
C ILE A 300 -0.95 -5.67 2.77
N GLY A 301 -0.07 -6.37 3.48
CA GLY A 301 -0.36 -7.71 3.97
C GLY A 301 -1.59 -7.77 4.88
N SER A 302 -1.81 -6.75 5.72
CA SER A 302 -3.02 -6.68 6.57
C SER A 302 -4.30 -6.60 5.75
N TRP A 303 -4.26 -5.90 4.61
CA TRP A 303 -5.41 -5.76 3.72
C TRP A 303 -5.65 -7.04 2.95
N MET A 304 -4.58 -7.74 2.54
CA MET A 304 -4.71 -9.03 1.86
C MET A 304 -5.42 -10.07 2.73
N LEU A 305 -5.16 -10.05 4.04
CA LEU A 305 -5.93 -10.85 5.00
C LEU A 305 -7.38 -10.41 5.11
N ALA A 306 -7.63 -9.11 5.26
CA ALA A 306 -8.99 -8.57 5.37
C ALA A 306 -9.84 -8.83 4.11
N MET A 307 -9.22 -8.87 2.94
CA MET A 307 -9.87 -9.07 1.64
C MET A 307 -9.98 -10.55 1.23
N ASN A 308 -9.56 -11.48 2.10
CA ASN A 308 -9.55 -12.92 1.84
C ASN A 308 -8.78 -13.30 0.55
N VAL A 309 -7.57 -12.76 0.41
CA VAL A 309 -6.72 -12.97 -0.77
C VAL A 309 -5.83 -14.21 -0.60
N ASN A 310 -5.69 -15.00 -1.67
CA ASN A 310 -4.80 -16.16 -1.66
C ASN A 310 -3.32 -15.72 -1.68
N HIS A 311 -2.53 -16.19 -0.71
CA HIS A 311 -1.11 -15.89 -0.61
C HIS A 311 -0.30 -16.95 -1.36
N GLU A 312 0.51 -16.53 -2.32
CA GLU A 312 1.46 -17.39 -3.03
C GLU A 312 2.89 -17.02 -2.62
N ASP A 313 3.54 -17.94 -1.89
CA ASP A 313 4.95 -17.83 -1.51
C ASP A 313 5.85 -18.28 -2.64
N ASN A 314 6.52 -17.33 -3.30
CA ASN A 314 7.51 -17.60 -4.32
C ASN A 314 8.88 -17.09 -3.88
N ARG A 315 9.80 -18.03 -3.62
CA ARG A 315 11.16 -17.74 -3.13
C ARG A 315 12.13 -17.27 -4.21
N GLU A 316 11.81 -17.50 -5.48
CA GLU A 316 12.63 -17.03 -6.62
C GLU A 316 12.55 -15.51 -6.76
N ILE A 317 11.51 -14.89 -6.21
CA ILE A 317 11.40 -13.44 -6.11
C ILE A 317 12.41 -12.85 -5.11
N CYS A 318 12.96 -13.61 -4.14
CA CYS A 318 13.77 -13.06 -3.05
C CYS A 318 15.15 -13.68 -2.88
N ASP A 319 15.78 -14.07 -3.98
CA ASP A 319 17.10 -14.68 -3.91
C ASP A 319 18.19 -13.67 -3.48
N SER A 320 19.17 -14.12 -2.70
CA SER A 320 20.33 -13.29 -2.31
C SER A 320 21.48 -13.31 -3.32
N ARG A 321 21.35 -14.15 -4.35
CA ARG A 321 22.29 -14.28 -5.47
C ARG A 321 21.50 -14.78 -6.67
N CYS A 322 21.93 -14.44 -7.88
CA CYS A 322 21.29 -15.02 -9.05
C CYS A 322 21.45 -16.54 -9.07
N LYS A 323 20.35 -17.19 -9.43
CA LYS A 323 20.21 -18.59 -9.82
C LYS A 323 19.51 -18.61 -11.18
N PRO A 324 19.50 -19.75 -11.90
CA PRO A 324 18.84 -19.83 -13.20
C PRO A 324 17.37 -19.41 -13.15
N THR A 325 16.66 -19.70 -12.05
CA THR A 325 15.24 -19.39 -11.87
C THR A 325 14.96 -18.08 -11.14
N SER A 326 15.97 -17.37 -10.61
CA SER A 326 15.74 -16.13 -9.84
C SER A 326 14.92 -15.13 -10.65
N ILE A 327 13.86 -14.60 -10.05
CA ILE A 327 13.03 -13.54 -10.60
C ILE A 327 13.54 -12.18 -10.13
N ALA A 328 13.87 -12.05 -8.86
CA ALA A 328 14.52 -10.87 -8.33
C ALA A 328 15.56 -11.20 -7.26
N VAL A 329 16.52 -10.29 -7.10
CA VAL A 329 17.68 -10.44 -6.22
C VAL A 329 17.84 -9.24 -5.31
N TRP A 330 18.00 -9.49 -4.01
CA TRP A 330 18.26 -8.49 -2.96
C TRP A 330 18.92 -9.08 -1.72
N ASP A 331 19.44 -8.23 -0.83
CA ASP A 331 20.30 -8.62 0.29
C ASP A 331 19.60 -8.59 1.66
N ILE A 332 18.26 -8.62 1.73
CA ILE A 332 17.54 -8.73 3.02
C ILE A 332 17.97 -9.99 3.78
N PRO A 333 18.22 -9.94 5.11
CA PRO A 333 18.00 -8.79 6.02
C PRO A 333 19.24 -7.89 6.22
N LYS A 334 20.33 -8.09 5.47
CA LYS A 334 21.56 -7.31 5.60
C LYS A 334 21.34 -5.84 5.24
N CYS A 335 20.51 -5.58 4.23
CA CYS A 335 20.09 -4.26 3.77
C CYS A 335 18.56 -4.26 3.56
N SER A 336 17.97 -3.08 3.30
CA SER A 336 16.52 -2.98 3.01
C SER A 336 16.13 -3.48 1.61
N GLY A 337 17.10 -3.54 0.70
CA GLY A 337 17.04 -4.16 -0.63
C GLY A 337 18.43 -4.70 -0.95
N LEU A 338 19.02 -4.31 -2.07
CA LEU A 338 20.46 -4.50 -2.34
C LEU A 338 21.31 -3.58 -1.46
N CYS A 339 22.45 -4.09 -0.99
CA CYS A 339 23.48 -3.27 -0.37
C CYS A 339 24.24 -2.48 -1.44
N ASN A 340 24.37 -1.16 -1.28
CA ASN A 340 24.95 -0.26 -2.30
C ASN A 340 24.31 -0.48 -3.70
N PRO A 341 23.00 -0.23 -3.83
CA PRO A 341 22.20 -0.71 -4.97
C PRO A 341 22.72 -0.26 -6.34
N ALA A 342 23.15 1.00 -6.46
CA ALA A 342 23.62 1.54 -7.74
C ALA A 342 24.86 0.81 -8.29
N GLY A 343 25.76 0.38 -7.41
CA GLY A 343 26.91 -0.46 -7.77
C GLY A 343 26.50 -1.92 -7.96
N ARG A 344 25.76 -2.47 -6.99
CA ARG A 344 25.42 -3.88 -6.93
C ARG A 344 24.57 -4.36 -8.12
N MET A 345 23.64 -3.53 -8.61
CA MET A 345 22.88 -3.85 -9.83
C MET A 345 23.79 -4.06 -11.04
N ARG A 346 24.81 -3.21 -11.20
CA ARG A 346 25.77 -3.30 -12.33
C ARG A 346 26.66 -4.53 -12.21
N GLU A 347 27.03 -4.91 -10.99
CA GLU A 347 27.76 -6.15 -10.73
C GLU A 347 26.92 -7.38 -11.10
N LEU A 348 25.67 -7.43 -10.63
CA LEU A 348 24.75 -8.52 -10.95
C LEU A 348 24.50 -8.60 -12.46
N HIS A 349 24.32 -7.48 -13.14
CA HIS A 349 24.09 -7.45 -14.59
C HIS A 349 25.26 -8.00 -15.41
N LYS A 350 26.50 -7.96 -14.90
CA LYS A 350 27.67 -8.56 -15.56
C LYS A 350 27.75 -10.08 -15.42
N ILE A 351 26.95 -10.67 -14.53
CA ILE A 351 26.89 -12.12 -14.37
C ILE A 351 25.94 -12.66 -15.43
N ASP A 352 26.47 -13.47 -16.35
CA ASP A 352 25.70 -14.02 -17.48
C ASP A 352 24.41 -14.72 -17.04
N MET A 353 24.43 -15.47 -15.93
CA MET A 353 23.23 -16.12 -15.40
C MET A 353 22.12 -15.13 -14.95
N CYS A 354 22.48 -13.89 -14.58
CA CYS A 354 21.52 -12.86 -14.20
C CYS A 354 20.96 -12.10 -15.42
N SER A 355 21.81 -11.79 -16.40
CA SER A 355 21.47 -10.86 -17.49
C SER A 355 21.11 -11.57 -18.79
N LYS A 356 21.64 -12.76 -19.04
CA LYS A 356 21.29 -13.60 -20.16
C LYS A 356 20.33 -14.67 -19.65
N SER A 357 19.05 -14.50 -19.91
CA SER A 357 18.11 -15.60 -19.70
C SER A 357 18.27 -16.61 -20.83
N PRO A 358 18.67 -17.87 -20.55
CA PRO A 358 18.34 -18.94 -21.47
C PRO A 358 16.82 -19.09 -21.40
N THR A 359 16.15 -18.81 -22.51
CA THR A 359 14.68 -18.90 -22.63
C THR A 359 14.13 -20.29 -22.34
N LEU A 360 15.00 -21.30 -22.24
CA LEU A 360 14.70 -22.68 -21.87
C LEU A 360 15.77 -23.18 -20.89
N PRO A 361 15.44 -23.99 -19.86
CA PRO A 361 16.46 -24.81 -19.22
C PRO A 361 17.12 -25.71 -20.28
N PRO A 362 18.43 -26.03 -20.17
CA PRO A 362 19.02 -27.04 -21.04
C PRO A 362 18.23 -28.34 -20.86
N ASP A 363 17.83 -28.96 -21.97
CA ASP A 363 17.21 -30.28 -21.94
C ASP A 363 18.15 -31.24 -21.18
N GLU A 364 17.70 -31.79 -20.06
CA GLU A 364 18.38 -32.90 -19.35
C GLU A 364 18.08 -34.24 -20.02
#